data_AF-A0A9D6EVG1-F1
#
_entry.id   AF-A0A9D6EVG1-F1
#
_cell.length_a   1.000
_cell.length_b   1.000
_cell.length_c   1.000
_cell.angle_alpha   90.00
_cell.angle_beta   90.00
_cell.angle_gamma   90.00
#
_symmetry.space_group_name_H-M   'P 1'
#
loop_
_entity.id
_entity.type
_entity.pdbx_description
1 polymer ?
#
loop_
_entity_poly.entity_id
_entity_poly.type
_entity_poly.pdbx_seq_one_letter_code
_entity_poly.pdbx_strand_id
1 'polypeptide(L)'
;MSKDGRIWLSHTGIESLNRCPRCFWLQYKKDIRQPEGIVSRLANRFDVVMKGYFNQFREKNTLPPLIQGKISGRLQNPFQEKYFVTLNDSYGFLGKLDECIVTESGEYIPVDFKTSSSDPRNRETLSAYQSQIDDYLFVMQQNGRSIGNFGYLIYIYPEDGVDLHNQFPMVIHVAKLSGDPQKTSKRIKDAIEVLEHPMPSSSPSCPFCNWYDSMKILLENSRNEEKSVQQNLLDDIA
;
A
#
# COMPACT_ATOMS: atom_id res chain seq x y z
N MET A 1 4.31 -4.48 18.68
CA MET A 1 3.12 -5.37 18.69
C MET A 1 1.89 -4.54 19.04
N SER A 2 0.74 -4.84 18.45
CA SER A 2 -0.52 -4.18 18.82
C SER A 2 -0.91 -4.52 20.26
N LYS A 3 -1.78 -3.71 20.86
CA LYS A 3 -2.25 -3.89 22.24
C LYS A 3 -2.95 -5.24 22.46
N ASP A 4 -3.48 -5.86 21.41
CA ASP A 4 -4.18 -7.13 21.45
C ASP A 4 -3.29 -8.34 21.08
N GLY A 5 -1.98 -8.13 20.88
CA GLY A 5 -1.01 -9.20 20.60
C GLY A 5 -0.99 -9.71 19.15
N ARG A 6 -1.96 -9.32 18.32
CA ARG A 6 -2.07 -9.77 16.92
C ARG A 6 -1.06 -9.13 15.99
N ILE A 7 -0.67 -9.87 14.97
CA ILE A 7 -0.02 -9.32 13.78
C ILE A 7 -1.12 -8.81 12.84
N TRP A 8 -1.18 -7.49 12.67
CA TRP A 8 -2.10 -6.84 11.74
C TRP A 8 -1.47 -6.72 10.36
N LEU A 9 -1.92 -7.57 9.43
CA LEU A 9 -1.63 -7.47 8.01
C LEU A 9 -2.38 -6.27 7.39
N SER A 10 -1.86 -5.73 6.30
CA SER A 10 -2.50 -4.65 5.55
C SER A 10 -2.21 -4.79 4.06
N HIS A 11 -2.93 -4.06 3.22
CA HIS A 11 -2.68 -4.01 1.78
C HIS A 11 -1.19 -3.77 1.46
N THR A 12 -0.61 -2.67 1.95
CA THR A 12 0.81 -2.34 1.73
C THR A 12 1.76 -3.39 2.32
N GLY A 13 1.37 -4.01 3.44
CA GLY A 13 2.11 -5.11 4.05
C GLY A 13 2.19 -6.34 3.14
N ILE A 14 1.07 -6.75 2.55
CA ILE A 14 1.03 -7.88 1.60
C ILE A 14 1.71 -7.51 0.28
N GLU A 15 1.65 -6.25 -0.17
CA GLU A 15 2.44 -5.83 -1.35
C GLU A 15 3.96 -5.92 -1.12
N SER A 16 4.44 -5.97 0.12
CA SER A 16 5.84 -6.29 0.44
C SER A 16 6.17 -7.76 0.14
N LEU A 17 5.22 -8.67 0.38
CA LEU A 17 5.38 -10.09 0.08
C LEU A 17 5.58 -10.33 -1.42
N ASN A 18 4.75 -9.68 -2.25
CA ASN A 18 4.86 -9.74 -3.72
C ASN A 18 6.24 -9.27 -4.22
N ARG A 19 6.91 -8.37 -3.49
CA ARG A 19 8.26 -7.90 -3.81
C ARG A 19 9.34 -8.86 -3.35
N CYS A 20 9.29 -9.30 -2.09
CA CYS A 20 10.27 -10.23 -1.53
C CYS A 20 9.72 -10.92 -0.26
N PRO A 21 9.58 -12.26 -0.27
CA PRO A 21 9.08 -13.00 0.89
C PRO A 21 9.99 -12.90 2.12
N ARG A 22 11.32 -12.87 1.93
CA ARG A 22 12.27 -12.65 3.03
C ARG A 22 12.07 -11.29 3.69
N CYS A 23 11.94 -10.22 2.91
CA CYS A 23 11.72 -8.87 3.45
C CYS A 23 10.40 -8.77 4.18
N PHE A 24 9.33 -9.37 3.64
CA PHE A 24 8.04 -9.44 4.29
C PHE A 24 8.12 -10.18 5.64
N TRP A 25 8.77 -11.35 5.68
CA TRP A 25 8.96 -12.10 6.91
C TRP A 25 9.76 -11.31 7.95
N LEU A 26 10.87 -10.68 7.55
CA LEU A 26 11.70 -9.85 8.41
C LEU A 26 10.93 -8.67 9.01
N GLN A 27 10.12 -7.99 8.18
CA GLN A 27 9.27 -6.88 8.61
C GLN A 27 8.30 -7.29 9.71
N TYR A 28 7.65 -8.45 9.57
CA TYR A 28 6.58 -8.86 10.49
C TYR A 28 7.07 -9.65 11.70
N LYS A 29 8.09 -10.50 11.56
CA LYS A 29 8.61 -11.35 12.65
C LYS A 29 9.78 -10.73 13.41
N LYS A 30 10.54 -9.82 12.79
CA LYS A 30 11.76 -9.23 13.38
C LYS A 30 11.74 -7.71 13.45
N ASP A 31 10.69 -7.05 12.93
CA ASP A 31 10.60 -5.60 12.77
C ASP A 31 11.81 -5.00 12.01
N ILE A 32 12.42 -5.81 11.13
CA ILE A 32 13.50 -5.38 10.24
C ILE A 32 12.87 -5.01 8.90
N ARG A 33 12.87 -3.71 8.60
CA ARG A 33 12.29 -3.16 7.37
C ARG A 33 13.38 -2.85 6.36
N GLN A 34 12.98 -2.80 5.09
CA GLN A 34 13.84 -2.21 4.07
C GLN A 34 14.17 -0.76 4.47
N PRO A 35 15.40 -0.28 4.21
CA PRO A 35 15.75 1.12 4.40
C PRO A 35 14.73 2.01 3.70
N GLU A 36 14.28 3.05 4.39
CA GLU A 36 13.30 3.98 3.84
C GLU A 36 13.93 4.73 2.66
N GLY A 37 13.28 4.65 1.48
CA GLY A 37 13.64 5.47 0.33
C GLY A 37 13.05 6.87 0.44
N ILE A 38 13.56 7.81 -0.36
CA ILE A 38 12.99 9.15 -0.43
C ILE A 38 11.59 9.05 -1.07
N VAL A 39 10.55 9.26 -0.26
CA VAL A 39 9.16 9.33 -0.72
C VAL A 39 8.73 10.78 -0.95
N SER A 40 7.92 11.01 -2.00
CA SER A 40 7.39 12.34 -2.29
C SER A 40 6.42 12.81 -1.21
N ARG A 41 6.84 13.81 -0.42
CA ARG A 41 5.95 14.48 0.57
C ARG A 41 4.77 15.20 -0.09
N LEU A 42 4.88 15.51 -1.38
CA LEU A 42 3.83 16.21 -2.12
C LEU A 42 2.60 15.32 -2.32
N ALA A 43 2.77 14.06 -2.70
CA ALA A 43 1.65 13.11 -2.83
C ALA A 43 0.91 12.93 -1.50
N ASN A 44 1.65 12.82 -0.39
CA ASN A 44 1.06 12.74 0.95
C ASN A 44 0.25 14.01 1.29
N ARG A 45 0.71 15.19 0.86
CA ARG A 45 -0.04 16.44 1.06
C ARG A 45 -1.32 16.47 0.21
N PHE A 46 -1.27 15.98 -1.03
CA PHE A 46 -2.46 15.88 -1.88
C PHE A 46 -3.53 14.98 -1.25
N ASP A 47 -3.15 13.82 -0.69
CA ASP A 47 -4.08 12.94 0.02
C ASP A 47 -4.82 13.67 1.16
N VAL A 48 -4.07 14.37 2.02
CA VAL A 48 -4.65 15.16 3.12
C VAL A 48 -5.59 16.26 2.61
N VAL A 49 -5.20 16.98 1.56
CA VAL A 49 -6.02 18.04 0.96
C VAL A 49 -7.31 17.46 0.38
N MET A 50 -7.24 16.32 -0.29
CA MET A 50 -8.41 15.66 -0.88
C MET A 50 -9.39 15.17 0.18
N LYS A 51 -8.90 14.51 1.23
CA LYS A 51 -9.71 14.11 2.38
C LYS A 51 -10.40 15.31 3.02
N GLY A 52 -9.64 16.39 3.26
CA GLY A 52 -10.19 17.64 3.78
C GLY A 52 -11.28 18.23 2.89
N TYR A 53 -11.07 18.25 1.57
CA TYR A 53 -12.04 18.75 0.61
C TYR A 53 -13.32 17.90 0.62
N PHE A 54 -13.22 16.58 0.54
CA PHE A 54 -14.39 15.68 0.60
C PHE A 54 -15.17 15.85 1.90
N ASN A 55 -14.48 16.02 3.04
CA ASN A 55 -15.12 16.25 4.33
C ASN A 55 -16.04 17.49 4.33
N GLN A 56 -15.64 18.59 3.66
CA GLN A 56 -16.46 19.81 3.56
C GLN A 56 -17.81 19.59 2.86
N PHE A 57 -17.88 18.64 1.93
CA PHE A 57 -19.11 18.30 1.21
C PHE A 57 -19.93 17.23 1.94
N ARG A 58 -19.27 16.38 2.75
CA ARG A 58 -19.95 15.38 3.58
C ARG A 58 -20.90 16.03 4.59
N GLU A 59 -20.46 17.10 5.23
CA GLU A 59 -21.30 17.88 6.17
C GLU A 59 -22.53 18.49 5.49
N LYS A 60 -22.43 18.78 4.19
CA LYS A 60 -23.51 19.34 3.37
C LYS A 60 -24.38 18.28 2.71
N ASN A 61 -24.06 17.00 2.90
CA ASN A 61 -24.68 15.86 2.22
C ASN A 61 -24.71 16.02 0.68
N THR A 62 -23.62 16.55 0.11
CA THR A 62 -23.44 16.70 -1.34
C THR A 62 -22.15 16.02 -1.80
N LEU A 63 -22.03 15.79 -3.11
CA LEU A 63 -20.77 15.34 -3.70
C LEU A 63 -19.88 16.55 -4.01
N PRO A 64 -18.54 16.42 -3.88
CA PRO A 64 -17.63 17.46 -4.32
C PRO A 64 -17.74 17.70 -5.84
N PRO A 65 -17.69 18.96 -6.31
CA PRO A 65 -17.72 19.30 -7.74
C PRO A 65 -16.70 18.52 -8.58
N LEU A 66 -15.55 18.14 -8.01
CA LEU A 66 -14.52 17.33 -8.68
C LEU A 66 -15.03 16.00 -9.26
N ILE A 67 -16.05 15.41 -8.62
CA ILE A 67 -16.61 14.10 -8.98
C ILE A 67 -18.10 14.15 -9.37
N GLN A 68 -18.70 15.35 -9.34
CA GLN A 68 -20.10 15.52 -9.72
C GLN A 68 -20.32 15.10 -11.18
N GLY A 69 -21.36 14.31 -11.43
CA GLY A 69 -21.65 13.74 -12.75
C GLY A 69 -20.71 12.60 -13.19
N LYS A 70 -19.66 12.29 -12.43
CA LYS A 70 -18.73 11.17 -12.68
C LYS A 70 -19.03 9.96 -11.78
N ILE A 71 -19.47 10.23 -10.55
CA ILE A 71 -19.86 9.24 -9.54
C ILE A 71 -21.28 9.57 -9.07
N SER A 72 -22.10 8.54 -8.89
CA SER A 72 -23.45 8.64 -8.34
C SER A 72 -23.51 8.08 -6.92
N GLY A 73 -24.36 8.66 -6.07
CA GLY A 73 -24.50 8.30 -4.66
C GLY A 73 -24.18 9.48 -3.74
N ARG A 74 -23.83 9.17 -2.49
CA ARG A 74 -23.47 10.15 -1.46
C ARG A 74 -22.20 9.72 -0.73
N LEU A 75 -21.48 10.67 -0.16
CA LEU A 75 -20.36 10.35 0.74
C LEU A 75 -20.90 9.58 1.96
N GLN A 76 -20.19 8.54 2.40
CA GLN A 76 -20.52 7.83 3.63
C GLN A 76 -20.49 8.81 4.81
N ASN A 77 -21.56 8.89 5.60
CA ASN A 77 -21.66 9.81 6.74
C ASN A 77 -22.30 9.14 7.97
N PRO A 78 -21.59 9.00 9.12
CA PRO A 78 -20.18 9.34 9.32
C PRO A 78 -19.25 8.45 8.49
N PHE A 79 -18.12 9.00 8.04
CA PHE A 79 -17.11 8.24 7.31
C PHE A 79 -16.36 7.30 8.26
N GLN A 80 -16.25 6.03 7.88
CA GLN A 80 -15.45 5.05 8.60
C GLN A 80 -14.15 4.81 7.83
N GLU A 81 -13.06 5.44 8.30
CA GLU A 81 -11.75 5.34 7.65
C GLU A 81 -11.09 3.97 7.84
N LYS A 82 -11.28 3.33 9.00
CA LYS A 82 -10.58 2.08 9.38
C LYS A 82 -11.53 0.92 9.58
N TYR A 83 -11.15 -0.22 9.06
CA TYR A 83 -11.83 -1.50 9.22
C TYR A 83 -10.84 -2.54 9.72
N PHE A 84 -11.24 -3.28 10.75
CA PHE A 84 -10.45 -4.33 11.36
C PHE A 84 -11.18 -5.66 11.15
N VAL A 85 -10.47 -6.65 10.61
CA VAL A 85 -10.98 -8.01 10.46
C VAL A 85 -10.11 -8.92 11.32
N THR A 86 -10.69 -9.52 12.35
CA THR A 86 -9.99 -10.54 13.14
C THR A 86 -10.01 -11.84 12.36
N LEU A 87 -8.84 -12.40 12.07
CA LEU A 87 -8.72 -13.64 11.31
C LEU A 87 -8.60 -14.85 12.26
N ASN A 88 -7.79 -14.70 13.32
CA ASN A 88 -7.63 -15.65 14.41
C ASN A 88 -6.95 -14.95 15.62
N ASP A 89 -6.47 -15.72 16.60
CA ASP A 89 -5.81 -15.19 17.80
C ASP A 89 -4.46 -14.54 17.54
N SER A 90 -3.79 -14.92 16.44
CA SER A 90 -2.46 -14.45 16.07
C SER A 90 -2.49 -13.34 15.01
N TYR A 91 -3.53 -13.28 14.17
CA TYR A 91 -3.57 -12.45 12.97
C TYR A 91 -4.87 -11.66 12.81
N GLY A 92 -4.73 -10.47 12.25
CA GLY A 92 -5.82 -9.64 11.77
C GLY A 92 -5.48 -8.96 10.45
N PHE A 93 -6.48 -8.45 9.75
CA PHE A 93 -6.31 -7.65 8.54
C PHE A 93 -6.91 -6.26 8.73
N LEU A 94 -6.10 -5.23 8.49
CA LEU A 94 -6.45 -3.82 8.63
C LEU A 94 -6.57 -3.20 7.23
N GLY A 95 -7.77 -2.68 6.94
CA GLY A 95 -8.01 -1.79 5.81
C GLY A 95 -8.17 -0.35 6.29
N LYS A 96 -7.53 0.58 5.59
CA LYS A 96 -7.68 2.01 5.80
C LYS A 96 -8.08 2.66 4.47
N LEU A 97 -9.34 3.05 4.34
CA LEU A 97 -9.87 3.66 3.12
C LEU A 97 -9.53 5.16 3.08
N ASP A 98 -9.48 5.71 1.87
CA ASP A 98 -9.39 7.16 1.70
C ASP A 98 -10.77 7.82 1.73
N GLU A 99 -11.77 7.18 1.10
CA GLU A 99 -13.15 7.62 1.07
C GLU A 99 -14.12 6.45 0.76
N CYS A 100 -15.41 6.61 1.05
CA CYS A 100 -16.46 5.68 0.68
C CYS A 100 -17.70 6.39 0.13
N ILE A 101 -18.23 5.88 -0.98
CA ILE A 101 -19.50 6.29 -1.57
C ILE A 101 -20.58 5.27 -1.20
N VAL A 102 -21.74 5.74 -0.77
CA VAL A 102 -22.95 4.94 -0.61
C VAL A 102 -23.86 5.21 -1.79
N THR A 103 -24.14 4.17 -2.58
CA THR A 103 -25.05 4.24 -3.73
C THR A 103 -26.49 4.51 -3.29
N GLU A 104 -27.37 4.81 -4.25
CA GLU A 104 -28.81 4.92 -4.00
C GLU A 104 -29.42 3.59 -3.51
N SER A 105 -28.87 2.46 -3.95
CA SER A 105 -29.23 1.11 -3.47
C SER A 105 -28.70 0.79 -2.06
N GLY A 106 -27.89 1.67 -1.46
CA GLY A 106 -27.32 1.48 -0.12
C GLY A 106 -26.03 0.65 -0.10
N GLU A 107 -25.40 0.41 -1.25
CA GLU A 107 -24.13 -0.31 -1.37
C GLU A 107 -22.94 0.61 -1.10
N TYR A 108 -21.94 0.10 -0.40
CA TYR A 108 -20.71 0.79 -0.03
C TYR A 108 -19.64 0.51 -1.09
N ILE A 109 -19.14 1.58 -1.70
CA ILE A 109 -18.16 1.57 -2.78
C ILE A 109 -16.90 2.25 -2.25
N PRO A 110 -15.75 1.56 -2.22
CA PRO A 110 -14.51 2.18 -1.76
C PRO A 110 -13.95 3.12 -2.83
N VAL A 111 -13.33 4.19 -2.35
CA VAL A 111 -12.65 5.18 -3.18
C VAL A 111 -11.24 5.36 -2.66
N ASP A 112 -10.26 5.36 -3.57
CA ASP A 112 -8.84 5.58 -3.25
C ASP A 112 -8.29 6.75 -4.08
N PHE A 113 -7.57 7.66 -3.42
CA PHE A 113 -7.01 8.84 -4.08
C PHE A 113 -5.62 8.53 -4.63
N LYS A 114 -5.40 8.82 -5.91
CA LYS A 114 -4.12 8.58 -6.58
C LYS A 114 -3.53 9.89 -7.11
N THR A 115 -2.38 10.28 -6.59
CA THR A 115 -1.57 11.33 -7.22
C THR A 115 -0.67 10.68 -8.26
N SER A 116 -0.78 11.13 -9.51
CA SER A 116 0.09 10.70 -10.61
C SER A 116 0.92 11.87 -11.10
N SER A 117 2.16 11.61 -11.52
CA SER A 117 3.04 12.63 -12.12
C SER A 117 2.65 12.96 -13.57
N SER A 118 1.74 12.20 -14.16
CA SER A 118 1.39 12.25 -15.58
C SER A 118 0.05 11.59 -15.86
N ASP A 119 -0.49 11.79 -17.05
CA ASP A 119 -1.82 11.32 -17.46
C ASP A 119 -1.97 9.78 -17.34
N PRO A 120 -2.90 9.28 -16.49
CA PRO A 120 -3.13 7.87 -16.28
C PRO A 120 -4.18 7.26 -17.22
N ARG A 121 -4.90 8.04 -18.03
CA ARG A 121 -6.10 7.58 -18.78
C ARG A 121 -5.83 6.41 -19.72
N ASN A 122 -4.64 6.33 -20.31
CA ASN A 122 -4.26 5.30 -21.28
C ASN A 122 -3.29 4.27 -20.71
N ARG A 123 -3.16 4.18 -19.38
CA ARG A 123 -2.23 3.26 -18.71
C ARG A 123 -2.95 2.05 -18.18
N GLU A 124 -2.28 0.92 -18.22
CA GLU A 124 -2.73 -0.24 -17.48
C GLU A 124 -2.77 0.07 -15.98
N THR A 125 -3.85 -0.33 -15.34
CA THR A 125 -3.99 -0.16 -13.89
C THR A 125 -3.00 -1.09 -13.20
N LEU A 126 -2.21 -0.52 -12.28
CA LEU A 126 -1.26 -1.31 -11.50
C LEU A 126 -1.99 -2.40 -10.70
N SER A 127 -1.45 -3.61 -10.69
CA SER A 127 -2.02 -4.76 -9.96
C SER A 127 -2.19 -4.50 -8.46
N ALA A 128 -1.31 -3.67 -7.87
CA ALA A 128 -1.43 -3.22 -6.50
C ALA A 128 -2.70 -2.38 -6.28
N TYR A 129 -3.05 -1.49 -7.22
CA TYR A 129 -4.27 -0.67 -7.09
C TYR A 129 -5.54 -1.51 -7.25
N GLN A 130 -5.53 -2.51 -8.14
CA GLN A 130 -6.62 -3.47 -8.24
C GLN A 130 -6.78 -4.25 -6.92
N SER A 131 -5.67 -4.79 -6.39
CA SER A 131 -5.69 -5.55 -5.14
C SER A 131 -6.14 -4.69 -3.95
N GLN A 132 -5.86 -3.39 -3.97
CA GLN A 132 -6.31 -2.46 -2.94
C GLN A 132 -7.83 -2.30 -2.92
N ILE A 133 -8.47 -2.23 -4.10
CA ILE A 133 -9.94 -2.20 -4.20
C ILE A 133 -10.54 -3.52 -3.70
N ASP A 134 -9.95 -4.66 -4.10
CA ASP A 134 -10.37 -5.99 -3.61
C ASP A 134 -10.27 -6.05 -2.07
N ASP A 135 -9.15 -5.57 -1.52
CA ASP A 135 -8.89 -5.55 -0.07
C ASP A 135 -9.89 -4.66 0.69
N TYR A 136 -10.28 -3.51 0.13
CA TYR A 136 -11.29 -2.64 0.74
C TYR A 136 -12.69 -3.23 0.70
N LEU A 137 -13.09 -3.83 -0.42
CA LEU A 137 -14.36 -4.55 -0.51
C LEU A 137 -14.42 -5.69 0.50
N PHE A 138 -13.33 -6.44 0.63
CA PHE A 138 -13.21 -7.52 1.61
C PHE A 138 -13.42 -7.02 3.04
N VAL A 139 -12.67 -6.00 3.49
CA VAL A 139 -12.80 -5.53 4.89
C VAL A 139 -14.17 -4.92 5.19
N MET A 140 -14.77 -4.22 4.23
CA MET A 140 -16.12 -3.67 4.39
C MET A 140 -17.17 -4.78 4.50
N GLN A 141 -17.09 -5.80 3.63
CA GLN A 141 -17.97 -6.96 3.66
C GLN A 141 -17.85 -7.73 4.98
N GLN A 142 -16.62 -8.00 5.45
CA GLN A 142 -16.38 -8.68 6.73
C GLN A 142 -16.87 -7.87 7.94
N ASN A 143 -17.03 -6.55 7.79
CA ASN A 143 -17.61 -5.66 8.79
C ASN A 143 -19.12 -5.43 8.58
N GLY A 144 -19.81 -6.30 7.83
CA GLY A 144 -21.26 -6.29 7.67
C GLY A 144 -21.81 -5.18 6.78
N ARG A 145 -20.96 -4.52 5.97
CA ARG A 145 -21.43 -3.54 4.99
C ARG A 145 -21.96 -4.27 3.75
N SER A 146 -23.08 -3.79 3.21
CA SER A 146 -23.53 -4.18 1.86
C SER A 146 -22.58 -3.54 0.86
N ILE A 147 -21.79 -4.33 0.13
CA ILE A 147 -20.79 -3.83 -0.83
C ILE A 147 -21.30 -3.97 -2.26
N GLY A 148 -20.85 -3.08 -3.14
CA GLY A 148 -20.96 -3.32 -4.58
C GLY A 148 -19.86 -4.27 -5.09
N ASN A 149 -19.79 -4.45 -6.41
CA ASN A 149 -18.76 -5.28 -7.07
C ASN A 149 -17.66 -4.44 -7.75
N PHE A 150 -17.44 -3.21 -7.29
CA PHE A 150 -16.48 -2.27 -7.87
C PHE A 150 -15.98 -1.26 -6.83
N GLY A 151 -14.91 -0.57 -7.18
CA GLY A 151 -14.41 0.62 -6.49
C GLY A 151 -13.95 1.70 -7.47
N TYR A 152 -13.63 2.88 -6.95
CA TYR A 152 -13.11 3.99 -7.75
C TYR A 152 -11.68 4.34 -7.36
N LEU A 153 -10.87 4.61 -8.37
CA LEU A 153 -9.64 5.38 -8.22
C LEU A 153 -9.90 6.80 -8.72
N ILE A 154 -9.62 7.79 -7.89
CA ILE A 154 -9.67 9.20 -8.30
C ILE A 154 -8.23 9.67 -8.47
N TYR A 155 -7.84 9.80 -9.72
CA TYR A 155 -6.54 10.31 -10.11
C TYR A 155 -6.51 11.83 -10.15
N ILE A 156 -5.44 12.39 -9.62
CA ILE A 156 -5.08 13.80 -9.70
C ILE A 156 -3.69 13.88 -10.29
N TYR A 157 -3.53 14.61 -11.39
CA TYR A 157 -2.26 14.73 -12.07
C TYR A 157 -2.11 16.11 -12.72
N PRO A 158 -0.86 16.59 -12.87
CA PRO A 158 -0.60 17.86 -13.52
C PRO A 158 -0.83 17.77 -15.03
N GLU A 159 -1.26 18.87 -15.63
CA GLU A 159 -1.26 19.08 -17.08
C GLU A 159 -0.40 20.31 -17.42
N ASP A 160 -0.06 20.47 -18.70
CA ASP A 160 0.63 21.67 -19.16
C ASP A 160 -0.31 22.88 -19.02
N GLY A 161 0.26 24.02 -18.62
CA GLY A 161 -0.49 25.26 -18.42
C GLY A 161 0.26 26.47 -18.97
N VAL A 162 -0.50 27.43 -19.51
CA VAL A 162 0.05 28.68 -20.04
C VAL A 162 0.26 29.72 -18.92
N ASP A 163 -0.51 29.63 -17.83
CA ASP A 163 -0.51 30.58 -16.71
C ASP A 163 -0.16 29.92 -15.36
N LEU A 164 0.98 29.23 -15.31
CA LEU A 164 1.40 28.45 -14.12
C LEU A 164 1.66 29.30 -12.86
N HIS A 165 1.90 30.61 -13.01
CA HIS A 165 2.19 31.49 -11.88
C HIS A 165 0.93 31.85 -11.07
N ASN A 166 -0.25 31.81 -11.69
CA ASN A 166 -1.53 32.01 -11.00
C ASN A 166 -2.27 30.70 -10.74
N GLN A 167 -2.17 29.74 -11.66
CA GLN A 167 -2.87 28.46 -11.55
C GLN A 167 -2.03 27.31 -12.09
N PHE A 168 -1.83 26.30 -11.25
CA PHE A 168 -1.25 25.04 -11.66
C PHE A 168 -2.38 24.06 -12.03
N PRO A 169 -2.59 23.73 -13.33
CA PRO A 169 -3.71 22.92 -13.75
C PRO A 169 -3.55 21.48 -13.28
N MET A 170 -4.49 21.05 -12.43
CA MET A 170 -4.59 19.67 -11.97
C MET A 170 -5.85 19.05 -12.55
N VAL A 171 -5.70 17.92 -13.23
CA VAL A 171 -6.80 17.20 -13.88
C VAL A 171 -7.29 16.07 -12.99
N ILE A 172 -8.61 15.86 -12.99
CA ILE A 172 -9.28 14.80 -12.24
C ILE A 172 -9.83 13.74 -13.18
N HIS A 173 -9.26 12.55 -13.10
CA HIS A 173 -9.73 11.38 -13.80
C HIS A 173 -10.27 10.34 -12.81
N VAL A 174 -11.48 9.84 -13.05
CA VAL A 174 -12.10 8.79 -12.24
C VAL A 174 -12.05 7.49 -13.03
N ALA A 175 -11.39 6.48 -12.49
CA ALA A 175 -11.38 5.13 -13.03
C ALA A 175 -12.24 4.22 -12.17
N LYS A 176 -13.11 3.42 -12.80
CA LYS A 176 -13.93 2.40 -12.14
C LYS A 176 -13.27 1.05 -12.33
N LEU A 177 -13.02 0.33 -11.23
CA LEU A 177 -12.44 -1.00 -11.24
C LEU A 177 -13.46 -2.01 -10.73
N SER A 178 -13.68 -3.11 -11.46
CA SER A 178 -14.40 -4.25 -10.91
C SER A 178 -13.58 -4.86 -9.77
N GLY A 179 -14.21 -5.22 -8.67
CA GLY A 179 -13.54 -5.75 -7.50
C GLY A 179 -14.00 -7.17 -7.16
N ASP A 180 -13.08 -7.93 -6.58
CA ASP A 180 -13.27 -9.34 -6.20
C ASP A 180 -12.66 -9.59 -4.80
N PRO A 181 -13.47 -9.48 -3.72
CA PRO A 181 -12.98 -9.66 -2.35
C PRO A 181 -12.49 -11.08 -2.05
N GLN A 182 -12.78 -12.08 -2.88
CA GLN A 182 -12.27 -13.44 -2.68
C GLN A 182 -10.75 -13.51 -2.89
N LYS A 183 -10.20 -12.67 -3.79
CA LYS A 183 -8.75 -12.59 -4.01
C LYS A 183 -7.99 -12.15 -2.77
N THR A 184 -8.59 -11.28 -1.95
CA THR A 184 -7.99 -10.85 -0.68
C THR A 184 -7.85 -11.99 0.32
N SER A 185 -8.84 -12.87 0.40
CA SER A 185 -8.78 -14.05 1.30
C SER A 185 -7.58 -14.94 0.98
N LYS A 186 -7.33 -15.17 -0.33
CA LYS A 186 -6.15 -15.93 -0.79
C LYS A 186 -4.85 -15.21 -0.42
N ARG A 187 -4.74 -13.92 -0.74
CA ARG A 187 -3.56 -13.09 -0.41
C ARG A 187 -3.23 -13.10 1.08
N ILE A 188 -4.24 -13.02 1.94
CA ILE A 188 -4.10 -13.10 3.40
C ILE A 188 -3.57 -14.48 3.80
N LYS A 189 -4.13 -15.56 3.24
CA LYS A 189 -3.68 -16.92 3.53
C LYS A 189 -2.21 -17.13 3.15
N ASP A 190 -1.82 -16.74 1.95
CA ASP A 190 -0.44 -16.86 1.46
C ASP A 190 0.52 -16.06 2.35
N ALA A 191 0.10 -14.87 2.82
CA ALA A 191 0.87 -14.06 3.75
C ALA A 191 1.06 -14.72 5.12
N ILE A 192 -0.01 -15.30 5.69
CA ILE A 192 0.08 -16.03 6.95
C ILE A 192 0.97 -17.26 6.80
N GLU A 193 0.84 -18.01 5.71
CA GLU A 193 1.67 -19.20 5.44
C GLU A 193 3.17 -18.87 5.47
N VAL A 194 3.57 -17.77 4.83
CA VAL A 194 4.97 -17.32 4.87
C VAL A 194 5.41 -16.98 6.30
N LEU A 195 4.55 -16.33 7.10
CA LEU A 195 4.87 -15.97 8.48
C LEU A 195 4.95 -17.17 9.42
N GLU A 196 4.20 -18.24 9.18
CA GLU A 196 4.22 -19.44 10.02
C GLU A 196 5.42 -20.36 9.74
N HIS A 197 6.16 -20.13 8.67
CA HIS A 197 7.35 -20.90 8.33
C HIS A 197 8.66 -20.20 8.74
N PRO A 198 9.78 -20.94 8.79
CA PRO A 198 11.10 -20.33 8.90
C PRO A 198 11.33 -19.27 7.82
N MET A 199 12.26 -18.34 8.09
CA MET A 199 12.57 -17.24 7.18
C MET A 199 12.83 -17.75 5.75
N PRO A 200 12.06 -17.28 4.75
CA PRO A 200 12.19 -17.76 3.38
C PRO A 200 13.41 -17.16 2.66
N SER A 201 13.74 -17.74 1.50
CA SER A 201 14.71 -17.16 0.57
C SER A 201 14.26 -15.78 0.07
N SER A 202 15.21 -14.93 -0.28
CA SER A 202 14.91 -13.65 -0.93
C SER A 202 14.36 -13.87 -2.33
N SER A 203 13.59 -12.90 -2.83
CA SER A 203 13.30 -12.84 -4.26
C SER A 203 14.61 -12.54 -5.03
N PRO A 204 14.90 -13.24 -6.15
CA PRO A 204 16.09 -12.98 -6.97
C PRO A 204 16.17 -11.54 -7.51
N SER A 205 15.03 -10.88 -7.67
CA SER A 205 14.93 -9.51 -8.16
C SER A 205 14.89 -8.47 -7.03
N CYS A 206 15.07 -8.87 -5.77
CA CYS A 206 15.00 -7.95 -4.63
C CYS A 206 16.26 -7.08 -4.56
N PRO A 207 16.19 -5.77 -4.86
CA PRO A 207 17.38 -4.92 -4.89
C PRO A 207 18.04 -4.79 -3.51
N PHE A 208 17.24 -4.78 -2.44
CA PHE A 208 17.73 -4.69 -1.08
C PHE A 208 18.51 -5.95 -0.65
N CYS A 209 17.93 -7.14 -0.85
CA CYS A 209 18.62 -8.39 -0.51
C CYS A 209 19.87 -8.57 -1.37
N ASN A 210 19.79 -8.27 -2.66
CA ASN A 210 20.94 -8.38 -3.56
C ASN A 210 22.08 -7.45 -3.17
N TRP A 211 21.75 -6.21 -2.78
CA TRP A 211 22.75 -5.26 -2.26
C TRP A 211 23.38 -5.78 -0.96
N TYR A 212 22.57 -6.25 -0.02
CA TYR A 212 23.06 -6.78 1.26
C TYR A 212 23.96 -8.01 1.07
N ASP A 213 23.53 -8.96 0.24
CA ASP A 213 24.28 -10.19 -0.04
C ASP A 213 25.62 -9.87 -0.72
N SER A 214 25.63 -8.91 -1.66
CA SER A 214 26.87 -8.43 -2.30
C SER A 214 27.83 -7.78 -1.29
N MET A 215 27.32 -6.90 -0.42
CA MET A 215 28.11 -6.25 0.63
C MET A 215 28.67 -7.27 1.61
N LYS A 216 27.86 -8.26 2.00
CA LYS A 216 28.27 -9.31 2.94
C LYS A 216 29.45 -10.11 2.39
N ILE A 217 29.39 -10.53 1.13
CA ILE A 217 30.48 -11.28 0.46
C ILE A 217 31.78 -10.46 0.47
N LEU A 218 31.72 -9.18 0.10
CA LEU A 218 32.90 -8.31 0.06
C LEU A 218 33.53 -8.13 1.46
N LEU A 219 32.71 -7.94 2.49
CA LEU A 219 33.19 -7.79 3.87
C LEU A 219 33.77 -9.10 4.42
N GLU A 220 33.19 -10.25 4.07
CA GLU A 220 33.74 -11.55 4.46
C GLU A 220 35.10 -11.80 3.80
N ASN A 221 35.24 -11.47 2.51
CA ASN A 221 36.51 -11.57 1.79
C ASN A 221 37.58 -10.66 2.38
N SER A 222 37.26 -9.39 2.64
CA SER A 222 38.18 -8.43 3.25
C SER A 222 38.68 -8.89 4.63
N ARG A 223 37.81 -9.45 5.47
CA ARG A 223 38.21 -10.01 6.78
C ARG A 223 39.12 -11.23 6.65
N ASN A 224 38.96 -12.03 5.60
CA ASN A 224 39.82 -13.19 5.35
C ASN A 224 41.20 -12.75 4.84
N GLU A 225 41.26 -11.71 4.00
CA GLU A 225 42.52 -11.09 3.55
C GLU A 225 43.30 -10.45 4.71
N GLU A 226 42.63 -9.71 5.60
CA GLU A 226 43.27 -9.14 6.79
C GLU A 226 43.90 -10.22 7.69
N LYS A 227 43.18 -11.33 7.89
CA LYS A 227 43.68 -12.47 8.68
C LYS A 227 44.87 -13.15 8.02
N SER A 228 44.88 -13.30 6.69
CA SER A 228 46.01 -13.94 5.99
C SER A 228 47.26 -13.06 6.02
N VAL A 229 47.12 -11.74 5.87
CA VAL A 229 48.22 -10.78 6.00
C VAL A 229 48.78 -10.80 7.43
N GLN A 230 47.92 -10.81 8.44
CA GLN A 230 48.34 -10.83 9.84
C GLN A 230 49.02 -12.15 10.23
N GLN A 231 48.60 -13.28 9.66
CA GLN A 231 49.26 -14.57 9.86
C GLN A 231 50.66 -14.58 9.22
N ASN A 232 50.79 -14.11 7.97
CA ASN A 232 52.08 -14.04 7.29
C ASN A 232 53.09 -13.14 8.04
N LEU A 233 52.64 -12.01 8.57
CA LEU A 233 53.45 -11.12 9.41
C LEU A 233 53.94 -11.79 10.70
N LEU A 234 53.15 -12.69 11.30
CA LEU A 234 53.56 -13.43 12.49
C LEU A 234 54.55 -14.55 12.15
N ASP A 235 54.36 -15.21 11.01
CA ASP A 235 55.24 -16.27 10.53
C ASP A 235 56.62 -15.72 10.09
N ASP A 236 56.68 -14.47 9.58
CA ASP A 236 57.94 -13.80 9.21
C ASP A 236 58.78 -13.32 10.42
N ILE A 237 58.19 -13.29 11.63
CA ILE A 237 58.85 -12.84 12.88
C ILE A 237 59.29 -14.04 13.75
N ALA A 238 58.85 -15.26 13.43
CA ALA A 238 59.17 -16.51 14.13
C ALA A 238 60.41 -17.20 13.57
#